data_AF-A0A8T3MPD6-F1
#
_entry.id   AF-A0A8T3MPD6-F1
#
_cell.length_a   1.000
_cell.length_b   1.000
_cell.length_c   1.000
_cell.angle_alpha   90.00
_cell.angle_beta   90.00
_cell.angle_gamma   90.00
#
_symmetry.space_group_name_H-M   'P 1'
#
loop_
_entity.id
_entity.type
_entity.pdbx_description
1 polymer ?
#
loop_
_entity_poly.entity_id
_entity_poly.type
_entity_poly.pdbx_seq_one_letter_code
_entity_poly.pdbx_strand_id
1 'polypeptide(L)'
;MIKILKFGGTSVGSADAVRRATRIVKDVAAPRCVVVSATAGTTDRLAQAADAAERGDGAAARGHVVDLRARHARLAEELDATAIVRELEGLAEATDALLDAITLLQECTARSRDAIWAYGERASSLIVAAALEQLGIRSTAVDGAGVLITDDVFGNASPLVERTREAARQRISAILGEGRTPVVTGFIGSTADGVVTTLG
;
A
#
# COMPACT_ATOMS: atom_id res chain seq x y z
N MET A 1 14.30 10.97 -19.15
CA MET A 1 14.09 9.53 -18.81
C MET A 1 13.66 9.47 -17.35
N ILE A 2 12.53 8.82 -17.03
CA ILE A 2 12.06 8.64 -15.65
C ILE A 2 12.81 7.47 -15.00
N LYS A 3 13.19 7.58 -13.73
CA LYS A 3 13.80 6.48 -12.95
C LYS A 3 12.75 5.81 -12.07
N ILE A 4 12.69 4.48 -12.11
CA ILE A 4 11.81 3.69 -11.24
C ILE A 4 12.66 3.13 -10.09
N LEU A 5 12.23 3.36 -8.85
CA LEU A 5 12.93 2.93 -7.64
C LEU A 5 12.00 2.02 -6.83
N LYS A 6 12.34 0.74 -6.68
CA LYS A 6 11.52 -0.21 -5.92
C LYS A 6 12.14 -0.53 -4.57
N PHE A 7 11.35 -0.42 -3.50
CA PHE A 7 11.75 -0.76 -2.14
C PHE A 7 10.89 -1.91 -1.61
N GLY A 8 11.55 -2.98 -1.13
CA GLY A 8 10.87 -4.11 -0.50
C GLY A 8 10.52 -3.84 0.96
N GLY A 9 9.78 -4.75 1.59
CA GLY A 9 9.25 -4.53 2.93
C GLY A 9 10.30 -4.29 4.02
N THR A 10 11.48 -4.89 3.90
CA THR A 10 12.61 -4.63 4.81
C THR A 10 13.21 -3.23 4.63
N SER A 11 13.17 -2.70 3.40
CA SER A 11 13.63 -1.34 3.07
C SER A 11 12.69 -0.24 3.59
N VAL A 12 11.45 -0.61 3.96
CA VAL A 12 10.44 0.31 4.50
C VAL A 12 9.88 -0.18 5.85
N GLY A 13 10.58 -1.08 6.52
CA GLY A 13 10.07 -1.79 7.72
C GLY A 13 10.27 -1.08 9.05
N SER A 14 11.10 -0.02 9.08
CA SER A 14 11.43 0.80 10.26
C SER A 14 11.77 2.23 9.84
N ALA A 15 11.78 3.18 10.79
CA ALA A 15 12.09 4.57 10.49
C ALA A 15 13.49 4.73 9.87
N ASP A 16 14.48 4.03 10.40
CA ASP A 16 15.84 4.03 9.83
C ASP A 16 15.90 3.49 8.41
N ALA A 17 15.14 2.43 8.12
CA ALA A 17 15.07 1.85 6.78
C ALA A 17 14.42 2.84 5.81
N VAL A 18 13.29 3.44 6.19
CA VAL A 18 12.61 4.47 5.40
C VAL A 18 13.53 5.67 5.19
N ARG A 19 14.21 6.17 6.21
CA ARG A 19 15.18 7.29 6.10
C ARG A 19 16.32 6.98 5.12
N ARG A 20 16.80 5.73 5.07
CA ARG A 20 17.78 5.30 4.06
C ARG A 20 17.17 5.29 2.65
N ALA A 21 15.98 4.72 2.51
CA ALA A 21 15.28 4.66 1.22
C ALA A 21 15.01 6.07 0.66
N THR A 22 14.47 6.98 1.47
CA THR A 22 14.16 8.35 1.05
C THR A 22 15.41 9.17 0.72
N ARG A 23 16.56 8.91 1.37
CA ARG A 23 17.85 9.48 0.95
C ARG A 23 18.28 9.01 -0.43
N ILE A 24 18.16 7.72 -0.73
CA ILE A 24 18.44 7.19 -2.09
C ILE A 24 17.55 7.89 -3.12
N VAL A 25 16.26 8.08 -2.80
CA VAL A 25 15.32 8.81 -3.67
C VAL A 25 15.74 10.27 -3.86
N LYS A 26 16.22 10.94 -2.80
CA LYS A 26 16.72 12.32 -2.84
C LYS A 26 17.89 12.50 -3.80
N ASP A 27 18.82 11.56 -3.81
CA ASP A 27 20.05 11.63 -4.59
C ASP A 27 19.81 11.41 -6.11
N VAL A 28 18.60 11.00 -6.51
CA VAL A 28 18.24 10.85 -7.92
C VAL A 28 17.78 12.19 -8.50
N ALA A 29 18.64 12.84 -9.28
CA ALA A 29 18.32 14.13 -9.93
C ALA A 29 17.25 14.04 -11.04
N ALA A 30 17.02 12.86 -11.62
CA ALA A 30 16.01 12.66 -12.65
C ALA A 30 14.59 12.60 -12.07
N PRO A 31 13.54 12.90 -12.87
CA PRO A 31 12.16 12.56 -12.51
C PRO A 31 12.07 11.09 -12.11
N ARG A 32 11.38 10.80 -11.02
CA ARG A 32 11.42 9.49 -10.37
C ARG A 32 10.05 9.03 -9.92
N CYS A 33 9.81 7.74 -9.99
CA CYS A 33 8.63 7.06 -9.45
C CYS A 33 9.12 6.02 -8.46
N VAL A 34 8.56 6.05 -7.26
CA VAL A 34 8.89 5.11 -6.19
C VAL A 34 7.82 4.03 -6.15
N VAL A 35 8.22 2.78 -6.03
CA VAL A 35 7.32 1.62 -5.86
C VAL A 35 7.64 0.97 -4.52
N VAL A 36 6.63 0.74 -3.69
CA VAL A 36 6.81 0.19 -2.33
C VAL A 36 6.00 -1.08 -2.12
N SER A 37 6.59 -2.02 -1.38
CA SER A 37 5.87 -3.15 -0.78
C SER A 37 5.33 -2.78 0.61
N ALA A 38 4.49 -3.62 1.19
CA ALA A 38 4.07 -3.48 2.58
C ALA A 38 5.27 -3.49 3.54
N THR A 39 5.15 -2.85 4.69
CA THR A 39 6.21 -2.86 5.72
C THR A 39 6.47 -4.29 6.22
N ALA A 40 7.72 -4.63 6.54
CA ALA A 40 8.12 -6.01 6.86
C ALA A 40 7.21 -6.68 7.92
N GLY A 41 6.63 -7.85 7.61
CA GLY A 41 5.73 -8.60 8.48
C GLY A 41 4.27 -8.13 8.49
N THR A 42 3.91 -7.10 7.71
CA THR A 42 2.53 -6.61 7.61
C THR A 42 1.64 -7.57 6.84
N THR A 43 2.10 -8.08 5.70
CA THR A 43 1.35 -9.06 4.90
C THR A 43 1.05 -10.34 5.69
N ASP A 44 2.02 -10.85 6.46
CA ASP A 44 1.83 -12.05 7.30
C ASP A 44 0.77 -11.81 8.39
N ARG A 45 0.76 -10.63 9.01
CA ARG A 45 -0.25 -10.27 10.01
C ARG A 45 -1.64 -10.10 9.40
N LEU A 46 -1.72 -9.54 8.20
CA LEU A 46 -2.99 -9.46 7.47
C LEU A 46 -3.52 -10.85 7.12
N ALA A 47 -2.63 -11.78 6.74
CA ALA A 47 -2.98 -13.18 6.55
C ALA A 47 -3.54 -13.83 7.83
N GLN A 48 -2.86 -13.63 8.96
CA GLN A 48 -3.34 -14.10 10.26
C GLN A 48 -4.70 -13.51 10.64
N ALA A 49 -4.92 -12.21 10.36
CA ALA A 49 -6.19 -11.55 10.60
C ALA A 49 -7.33 -12.15 9.75
N ALA A 50 -7.09 -12.37 8.46
CA ALA A 50 -8.06 -12.98 7.55
C ALA A 50 -8.40 -14.41 7.97
N ASP A 51 -7.40 -15.21 8.32
CA ASP A 51 -7.60 -16.60 8.75
C ASP A 51 -8.33 -16.68 10.10
N ALA A 52 -8.08 -15.74 11.01
CA ALA A 52 -8.83 -15.64 12.27
C ALA A 52 -10.30 -15.27 12.03
N ALA A 53 -10.56 -14.27 11.18
CA ALA A 53 -11.90 -13.87 10.80
C ALA A 53 -12.65 -15.03 10.12
N GLU A 54 -12.03 -15.74 9.18
CA GLU A 54 -12.64 -16.89 8.51
C GLU A 54 -13.05 -18.01 9.48
N ARG A 55 -12.31 -18.19 10.59
CA ARG A 55 -12.68 -19.13 11.67
C ARG A 55 -13.74 -18.60 12.63
N GLY A 56 -14.25 -17.38 12.43
CA GLY A 56 -15.21 -16.72 13.32
C GLY A 56 -14.57 -16.07 14.56
N ASP A 57 -13.24 -15.98 14.63
CA ASP A 57 -12.52 -15.33 15.73
C ASP A 57 -12.28 -13.85 15.44
N GLY A 58 -13.35 -13.06 15.55
CA GLY A 58 -13.29 -11.61 15.31
C GLY A 58 -12.41 -10.86 16.31
N ALA A 59 -12.25 -11.38 17.53
CA ALA A 59 -11.39 -10.76 18.53
C ALA A 59 -9.91 -10.86 18.14
N ALA A 60 -9.45 -12.05 17.71
CA ALA A 60 -8.10 -12.22 17.21
C ALA A 60 -7.87 -11.43 15.90
N ALA A 61 -8.82 -11.46 14.96
CA ALA A 61 -8.72 -10.72 13.70
C ALA A 61 -8.51 -9.21 13.94
N ARG A 62 -9.33 -8.60 14.81
CA ARG A 62 -9.21 -7.20 15.20
C ARG A 62 -7.90 -6.91 15.93
N GLY A 63 -7.44 -7.82 16.79
CA GLY A 63 -6.16 -7.70 17.49
C GLY A 63 -4.98 -7.50 16.53
N HIS A 64 -4.95 -8.25 15.42
CA HIS A 64 -3.92 -8.11 14.40
C HIS A 64 -3.94 -6.73 13.71
N VAL A 65 -5.13 -6.18 13.39
CA VAL A 65 -5.25 -4.86 12.76
C VAL A 65 -4.90 -3.74 13.73
N VAL A 66 -5.31 -3.84 15.00
CA VAL A 66 -4.91 -2.90 16.07
C VAL A 66 -3.39 -2.82 16.19
N ASP A 67 -2.71 -3.97 16.18
CA ASP A 67 -1.25 -4.04 16.23
C ASP A 67 -0.59 -3.38 15.01
N LEU A 68 -1.16 -3.59 13.80
CA LEU A 68 -0.69 -2.97 12.57
C LEU A 68 -0.89 -1.46 12.60
N ARG A 69 -2.07 -0.98 13.00
CA ARG A 69 -2.37 0.44 13.18
C ARG A 69 -1.37 1.09 14.13
N ALA A 70 -1.16 0.49 15.30
CA ALA A 70 -0.24 1.03 16.30
C ALA A 70 1.21 1.07 15.78
N ARG A 71 1.63 0.05 15.02
CA ARG A 71 2.96 0.03 14.40
C ARG A 71 3.12 1.12 13.34
N HIS A 72 2.14 1.29 12.47
CA HIS A 72 2.20 2.30 11.41
C HIS A 72 2.12 3.73 11.97
N ALA A 73 1.30 3.96 13.01
CA ALA A 73 1.26 5.24 13.72
C ALA A 73 2.62 5.58 14.35
N ARG A 74 3.22 4.64 15.10
CA ARG A 74 4.58 4.82 15.66
C ARG A 74 5.62 5.11 14.58
N LEU A 75 5.57 4.39 13.46
CA LEU A 75 6.49 4.63 12.35
C LEU A 75 6.31 6.03 11.76
N ALA A 76 5.07 6.51 11.62
CA ALA A 76 4.80 7.87 11.19
C ALA A 76 5.33 8.91 12.19
N GLU A 77 5.14 8.70 13.49
CA GLU A 77 5.69 9.56 14.56
C GLU A 77 7.22 9.62 14.52
N GLU A 78 7.90 8.46 14.46
CA GLU A 78 9.36 8.36 14.38
C GLU A 78 9.94 9.06 13.13
N LEU A 79 9.14 9.24 12.09
CA LEU A 79 9.48 9.91 10.84
C LEU A 79 9.04 11.38 10.78
N ASP A 80 8.42 11.91 11.84
CA ASP A 80 7.78 13.23 11.87
C ASP A 80 6.71 13.40 10.77
N ALA A 81 6.02 12.32 10.45
CA ALA A 81 5.02 12.21 9.39
C ALA A 81 3.59 12.09 9.95
N THR A 82 3.30 12.74 11.08
CA THR A 82 2.03 12.57 11.81
C THR A 82 0.79 13.07 11.05
N ALA A 83 0.97 13.88 10.02
CA ALA A 83 -0.12 14.37 9.17
C ALA A 83 -0.94 13.25 8.49
N ILE A 84 -0.34 12.07 8.27
CA ILE A 84 -1.01 10.93 7.62
C ILE A 84 -1.71 9.97 8.59
N VAL A 85 -1.69 10.24 9.90
CA VAL A 85 -2.23 9.32 10.91
C VAL A 85 -3.72 9.07 10.68
N ARG A 86 -4.48 10.11 10.31
CA ARG A 86 -5.92 9.96 10.02
C ARG A 86 -6.18 9.07 8.80
N GLU A 87 -5.38 9.18 7.75
CA GLU A 87 -5.49 8.27 6.58
C GLU A 87 -5.14 6.83 6.96
N LEU A 88 -4.11 6.62 7.78
CA LEU A 88 -3.76 5.27 8.29
C LEU A 88 -4.89 4.67 9.13
N GLU A 89 -5.56 5.49 9.94
CA GLU A 89 -6.73 5.07 10.72
C GLU A 89 -7.89 4.66 9.82
N GLY A 90 -8.21 5.46 8.80
CA GLY A 90 -9.26 5.11 7.83
C GLY A 90 -8.98 3.81 7.07
N LEU A 91 -7.71 3.53 6.72
CA LEU A 91 -7.33 2.24 6.14
C LEU A 91 -7.56 1.07 7.11
N ALA A 92 -7.25 1.26 8.39
CA ALA A 92 -7.45 0.23 9.41
C ALA A 92 -8.94 -0.03 9.65
N GLU A 93 -9.75 1.03 9.76
CA GLU A 93 -11.21 0.94 9.94
C GLU A 93 -11.89 0.22 8.77
N ALA A 94 -11.50 0.53 7.53
CA ALA A 94 -12.01 -0.17 6.36
C ALA A 94 -11.63 -1.66 6.35
N THR A 95 -10.43 -1.99 6.84
CA THR A 95 -9.96 -3.37 6.95
C THR A 95 -10.71 -4.12 8.07
N ASP A 96 -10.92 -3.49 9.22
CA ASP A 96 -11.72 -4.04 10.32
C ASP A 96 -13.16 -4.32 9.89
N ALA A 97 -13.81 -3.39 9.16
CA ALA A 97 -15.16 -3.58 8.66
C ALA A 97 -15.27 -4.80 7.70
N LEU A 98 -14.26 -5.01 6.85
CA LEU A 98 -14.18 -6.18 5.98
C LEU A 98 -13.98 -7.47 6.79
N LEU A 99 -13.09 -7.46 7.79
CA LEU A 99 -12.87 -8.60 8.67
C LEU A 99 -14.10 -8.94 9.52
N ASP A 100 -14.86 -7.95 9.98
CA ASP A 100 -16.12 -8.16 10.70
C ASP A 100 -17.15 -8.87 9.80
N ALA A 101 -17.25 -8.48 8.53
CA ALA A 101 -18.11 -9.16 7.55
C ALA A 101 -17.66 -10.60 7.29
N ILE A 102 -16.36 -10.84 7.13
CA ILE A 102 -15.80 -12.19 6.97
C ILE A 102 -16.03 -13.03 8.24
N THR A 103 -15.92 -12.43 9.43
CA THR A 103 -16.17 -13.11 10.71
C THR A 103 -17.61 -13.59 10.81
N LEU A 104 -18.56 -12.75 10.41
CA LEU A 104 -19.98 -13.09 10.42
C LEU A 104 -20.32 -14.19 9.41
N LEU A 105 -19.73 -14.13 8.21
CA LEU A 105 -19.99 -15.07 7.13
C LEU A 105 -19.17 -16.37 7.23
N GLN A 106 -18.06 -16.32 7.97
CA GLN A 106 -17.03 -17.36 8.05
C GLN A 106 -16.51 -17.80 6.67
N GLU A 107 -16.42 -16.85 5.74
CA GLU A 107 -15.98 -17.09 4.37
C GLU A 107 -15.05 -15.96 3.90
N CYS A 108 -13.81 -16.31 3.54
CA CYS A 108 -12.81 -15.36 3.05
C CYS A 108 -12.45 -15.65 1.58
N THR A 109 -13.21 -15.07 0.66
CA THR A 109 -12.97 -15.20 -0.78
C THR A 109 -11.60 -14.63 -1.20
N ALA A 110 -11.07 -15.08 -2.34
CA ALA A 110 -9.82 -14.52 -2.90
C ALA A 110 -9.91 -12.99 -3.12
N ARG A 111 -11.07 -12.50 -3.56
CA ARG A 111 -11.35 -11.06 -3.68
C ARG A 111 -11.26 -10.34 -2.33
N SER A 112 -11.79 -10.94 -1.27
CA SER A 112 -11.69 -10.39 0.08
C SER A 112 -10.24 -10.34 0.55
N ARG A 113 -9.46 -11.40 0.31
CA ARG A 113 -8.02 -11.44 0.64
C ARG A 113 -7.23 -10.35 -0.08
N ASP A 114 -7.48 -10.15 -1.37
CA ASP A 114 -6.83 -9.07 -2.14
C ASP A 114 -7.11 -7.68 -1.54
N ALA A 115 -8.35 -7.43 -1.14
CA ALA A 115 -8.72 -6.17 -0.48
C ALA A 115 -8.04 -6.00 0.88
N ILE A 116 -7.88 -7.07 1.67
CA ILE A 116 -7.17 -7.02 2.95
C ILE A 116 -5.67 -6.75 2.70
N TRP A 117 -5.04 -7.41 1.71
CA TRP A 117 -3.60 -7.29 1.47
C TRP A 117 -3.22 -5.87 1.04
N ALA A 118 -4.13 -5.19 0.33
CA ALA A 118 -3.94 -3.81 -0.09
C ALA A 118 -3.71 -2.83 1.06
N TYR A 119 -4.20 -3.11 2.27
CA TYR A 119 -3.90 -2.29 3.46
C TYR A 119 -2.38 -2.06 3.61
N GLY A 120 -1.59 -3.13 3.50
CA GLY A 120 -0.16 -3.08 3.82
C GLY A 120 0.63 -2.12 2.94
N GLU A 121 0.35 -2.12 1.64
CA GLU A 121 1.03 -1.25 0.69
C GLU A 121 0.45 0.16 0.64
N ARG A 122 -0.85 0.32 0.84
CA ARG A 122 -1.46 1.65 0.99
C ARG A 122 -0.89 2.38 2.20
N ALA A 123 -0.72 1.66 3.32
CA ALA A 123 -0.07 2.22 4.50
C ALA A 123 1.40 2.57 4.23
N SER A 124 2.16 1.69 3.57
CA SER A 124 3.58 1.96 3.29
C SER A 124 3.79 3.10 2.29
N SER A 125 2.92 3.25 1.28
CA SER A 125 3.01 4.35 0.31
C SER A 125 2.73 5.71 0.95
N LEU A 126 1.74 5.79 1.86
CA LEU A 126 1.47 6.98 2.67
C LEU A 126 2.68 7.36 3.53
N ILE A 127 3.25 6.40 4.26
CA ILE A 127 4.39 6.62 5.14
C ILE A 127 5.61 7.10 4.36
N VAL A 128 5.94 6.44 3.24
CA VAL A 128 7.11 6.81 2.42
C VAL A 128 6.92 8.15 1.73
N ALA A 129 5.72 8.48 1.24
CA ALA A 129 5.44 9.79 0.67
C ALA A 129 5.58 10.90 1.73
N ALA A 130 4.97 10.72 2.90
CA ALA A 130 5.10 11.70 3.98
C ALA A 130 6.56 11.87 4.43
N ALA A 131 7.35 10.78 4.51
CA ALA A 131 8.77 10.85 4.83
C ALA A 131 9.61 11.56 3.75
N LEU A 132 9.21 11.49 2.47
CA LEU A 132 9.83 12.27 1.39
C LEU A 132 9.53 13.76 1.53
N GLU A 133 8.29 14.12 1.88
CA GLU A 133 7.89 15.51 2.13
C GLU A 133 8.72 16.12 3.28
N GLN A 134 9.00 15.35 4.34
CA GLN A 134 9.89 15.78 5.43
C GLN A 134 11.34 16.06 5.00
N LEU A 135 11.78 15.53 3.86
CA LEU A 135 13.09 15.83 3.27
C LEU A 135 13.05 16.93 2.21
N GLY A 136 11.91 17.62 2.07
CA GLY A 136 11.67 18.67 1.07
C GLY A 136 11.40 18.12 -0.33
N ILE A 137 11.06 16.83 -0.46
CA ILE A 137 10.73 16.22 -1.75
C ILE A 137 9.22 16.14 -1.86
N ARG A 138 8.65 17.00 -2.71
CA ARG A 138 7.22 16.97 -3.03
C ARG A 138 6.86 15.60 -3.57
N SER A 139 5.93 14.92 -2.94
CA SER A 139 5.58 13.54 -3.27
C SER A 139 4.10 13.24 -3.05
N THR A 140 3.61 12.20 -3.71
CA THR A 140 2.19 11.81 -3.66
C THR A 140 2.10 10.31 -3.46
N ALA A 141 1.42 9.86 -2.40
CA ALA A 141 1.05 8.47 -2.28
C ALA A 141 0.02 8.12 -3.36
N VAL A 142 0.23 7.03 -4.07
CA VAL A 142 -0.61 6.58 -5.17
C VAL A 142 -1.02 5.14 -4.91
N ASP A 143 -2.33 4.91 -4.85
CA ASP A 143 -2.86 3.56 -4.93
C ASP A 143 -2.63 3.00 -6.34
N GLY A 144 -1.97 1.85 -6.41
CA GLY A 144 -1.73 1.10 -7.63
C GLY A 144 -3.02 0.54 -8.22
N ALA A 145 -4.07 0.36 -7.41
CA ALA A 145 -5.43 0.18 -7.90
C ALA A 145 -5.86 1.45 -8.65
N GLY A 146 -6.17 1.30 -9.94
CA GLY A 146 -6.40 2.42 -10.87
C GLY A 146 -5.16 2.91 -11.62
N VAL A 147 -3.99 2.31 -11.40
CA VAL A 147 -2.79 2.47 -12.24
C VAL A 147 -2.48 1.16 -12.97
N LEU A 148 -2.40 0.06 -12.21
CA LEU A 148 -2.16 -1.28 -12.73
C LEU A 148 -3.51 -1.96 -12.98
N ILE A 149 -3.89 -2.05 -14.25
CA ILE A 149 -5.15 -2.68 -14.65
C ILE A 149 -4.90 -4.15 -14.93
N THR A 150 -5.69 -5.02 -14.30
CA THR A 150 -5.53 -6.48 -14.33
C THR A 150 -6.79 -7.19 -14.83
N ASP A 151 -6.68 -8.50 -15.07
CA ASP A 151 -7.83 -9.39 -15.12
C ASP A 151 -8.44 -9.62 -13.72
N ASP A 152 -9.52 -10.40 -13.64
CA ASP A 152 -10.25 -10.70 -12.41
C ASP A 152 -9.81 -12.01 -11.74
N VAL A 153 -8.59 -12.49 -12.02
CA VAL A 153 -8.01 -13.66 -11.35
C VAL A 153 -7.46 -13.24 -9.97
N PHE A 154 -8.36 -13.02 -9.02
CA PHE A 154 -8.01 -12.58 -7.66
C PHE A 154 -6.96 -13.52 -7.01
N GLY A 155 -5.99 -12.91 -6.33
CA GLY A 155 -4.84 -13.61 -5.73
C GLY A 155 -3.69 -13.92 -6.70
N ASN A 156 -3.88 -13.82 -8.02
CA ASN A 156 -2.84 -14.10 -9.02
C ASN A 156 -3.15 -13.37 -10.35
N ALA A 157 -3.52 -12.10 -10.27
CA ALA A 157 -4.05 -11.37 -11.40
C ALA A 157 -2.94 -10.99 -12.39
N SER A 158 -3.26 -11.06 -13.68
CA SER A 158 -2.31 -10.71 -14.74
C SER A 158 -2.52 -9.28 -15.23
N PRO A 159 -1.45 -8.45 -15.34
CA PRO A 159 -1.58 -7.10 -15.87
C PRO A 159 -2.05 -7.06 -17.34
N LEU A 160 -3.08 -6.25 -17.59
CA LEU A 160 -3.52 -5.86 -18.93
C LEU A 160 -2.64 -4.71 -19.41
N VAL A 161 -1.56 -5.05 -20.13
CA VAL A 161 -0.45 -4.13 -20.48
C VAL A 161 -0.91 -2.82 -21.10
N GLU A 162 -1.78 -2.85 -22.11
CA GLU A 162 -2.19 -1.62 -22.81
C GLU A 162 -3.07 -0.71 -21.93
N ARG A 163 -4.00 -1.30 -21.16
CA ARG A 163 -4.84 -0.55 -20.21
C ARG A 163 -4.01 0.06 -19.07
N THR A 164 -3.05 -0.72 -18.56
CA THR A 164 -2.08 -0.24 -17.55
C THR A 164 -1.25 0.91 -18.11
N ARG A 165 -0.76 0.80 -19.36
CA ARG A 165 0.02 1.88 -19.99
C ARG A 165 -0.79 3.16 -20.09
N GLU A 166 -2.05 3.08 -20.49
CA GLU A 166 -2.93 4.24 -20.58
C GLU A 166 -3.18 4.86 -19.19
N ALA A 167 -3.60 4.06 -18.21
CA ALA A 167 -3.86 4.51 -16.84
C ALA A 167 -2.61 5.12 -16.18
N ALA A 168 -1.46 4.47 -16.31
CA ALA A 168 -0.19 4.99 -15.82
C ALA A 168 0.21 6.28 -16.52
N ARG A 169 0.04 6.38 -17.85
CA ARG A 169 0.33 7.61 -18.59
C ARG A 169 -0.53 8.76 -18.09
N GLN A 170 -1.81 8.55 -17.84
CA GLN A 170 -2.69 9.58 -17.32
C GLN A 170 -2.32 9.98 -15.89
N ARG A 171 -2.25 9.02 -14.96
CA ARG A 171 -2.13 9.30 -13.52
C ARG A 171 -0.71 9.63 -13.08
N ILE A 172 0.28 8.83 -13.49
CA ILE A 172 1.68 9.02 -13.09
C ILE A 172 2.30 10.23 -13.79
N SER A 173 1.97 10.46 -15.07
CA SER A 173 2.54 11.62 -15.79
C SER A 173 1.94 12.94 -15.31
N ALA A 174 0.68 12.96 -14.86
CA ALA A 174 0.09 14.15 -14.23
C ALA A 174 0.87 14.55 -12.95
N ILE A 175 1.10 13.59 -12.05
CA ILE A 175 1.85 13.82 -10.79
C ILE A 175 3.29 14.28 -11.09
N LEU A 176 3.97 13.64 -12.05
CA LEU A 176 5.30 14.05 -12.47
C LEU A 176 5.31 15.45 -13.10
N GLY A 177 4.26 15.81 -13.86
CA GLY A 177 4.09 17.13 -14.46
C GLY A 177 3.93 18.25 -13.44
N GLU A 178 3.39 17.94 -12.25
CA GLU A 178 3.32 18.86 -11.09
C GLU A 178 4.67 18.96 -10.34
N GLY A 179 5.70 18.28 -10.81
CA GLY A 179 7.01 18.21 -10.14
C GLY A 179 7.01 17.39 -8.86
N ARG A 180 6.03 16.49 -8.68
CA ARG A 180 5.91 15.61 -7.51
C ARG A 180 6.44 14.22 -7.83
N THR A 181 6.99 13.54 -6.82
CA THR A 181 7.42 12.14 -6.88
C THR A 181 6.24 11.22 -6.53
N PRO A 182 5.67 10.45 -7.47
CA PRO A 182 4.67 9.43 -7.13
C PRO A 182 5.32 8.29 -6.33
N VAL A 183 4.64 7.87 -5.26
CA VAL A 183 4.96 6.71 -4.43
C VAL A 183 3.83 5.71 -4.58
N VAL A 184 4.02 4.73 -5.44
CA VAL A 184 3.00 3.78 -5.89
C VAL A 184 3.12 2.47 -5.11
N THR A 185 2.00 1.85 -4.78
CA THR A 185 1.97 0.46 -4.31
C THR A 185 2.47 -0.49 -5.40
N GLY A 186 3.05 -1.63 -5.03
CA GLY A 186 3.85 -2.46 -5.93
C GLY A 186 3.27 -3.82 -6.32
N PHE A 187 2.37 -4.39 -5.52
CA PHE A 187 1.79 -5.72 -5.72
C PHE A 187 0.26 -5.69 -5.84
N ILE A 188 -0.36 -4.54 -5.64
CA ILE A 188 -1.80 -4.35 -5.89
C ILE A 188 -2.08 -3.68 -7.23
N GLY A 189 -3.15 -4.13 -7.87
CA GLY A 189 -3.76 -3.52 -9.04
C GLY A 189 -5.28 -3.49 -8.89
N SER A 190 -5.98 -3.33 -10.00
CA SER A 190 -7.43 -3.45 -10.03
C SER A 190 -7.95 -3.94 -11.36
N THR A 191 -9.10 -4.62 -11.32
CA THR A 191 -9.89 -4.89 -12.53
C THR A 191 -10.31 -3.58 -13.21
N ALA A 192 -10.84 -3.68 -14.42
CA ALA A 192 -11.37 -2.53 -15.15
C ALA A 192 -12.50 -1.79 -14.40
N ASP A 193 -13.24 -2.50 -13.55
CA ASP A 193 -14.33 -1.96 -12.73
C ASP A 193 -13.84 -1.40 -11.39
N GLY A 194 -12.52 -1.36 -11.18
CA GLY A 194 -11.90 -0.80 -9.98
C GLY A 194 -11.89 -1.73 -8.77
N VAL A 195 -12.16 -3.03 -8.95
CA VAL A 195 -12.05 -4.02 -7.86
C VAL A 195 -10.57 -4.33 -7.64
N VAL A 196 -10.10 -4.21 -6.42
CA VAL A 196 -8.70 -4.47 -6.04
C VAL A 196 -8.32 -5.91 -6.36
N THR A 197 -7.13 -6.10 -6.93
CA THR A 197 -6.52 -7.41 -7.17
C THR A 197 -5.07 -7.42 -6.67
N THR A 198 -4.52 -8.61 -6.45
CA THR A 198 -3.08 -8.82 -6.22
C THR A 198 -2.44 -9.67 -7.32
N LEU A 199 -1.11 -9.63 -7.43
CA LEU A 199 -0.36 -10.19 -8.57
C LEU A 199 0.27 -11.57 -8.32
N GLY A 200 -0.05 -12.24 -7.21
CA GLY A 200 0.56 -13.53 -6.83
C GLY A 200 1.72 -13.46 -5.81
#